data_AF-A0A1S3DSU3-F1
#
_entry.id   AF-A0A1S3DSU3-F1
#
_cell.length_a   1.000
_cell.length_b   1.000
_cell.length_c   1.000
_cell.angle_alpha   90.00
_cell.angle_beta   90.00
_cell.angle_gamma   90.00
#
_symmetry.space_group_name_H-M   'P 1'
#
loop_
_entity.id
_entity.type
_entity.pdbx_description
1 polymer ?
#
loop_
_entity_poly.entity_id
_entity_poly.type
_entity_poly.pdbx_seq_one_letter_code
_entity_poly.pdbx_strand_id
1 'polypeptide(L)'
;MKENQKQIYYITGETKDQVANSSFVERVKKRGFEVIYMTEPIDEYVVQQLKDYDGKTLVSVTKEGLELPEDEEEKKKREEDKVKFENLCKVMKDILDKKVEKVIVSNRLVDSPCCIVTSQYGWTANMERIMKAQALRDTSTMGYMAAKKHLEINPDHSIVETLRQKADADKNDKAVKDLVNL
;
A
#
# COMPACT_ATOMS: atom_id res chain seq x y z
N MET A 1 13.24 -17.89 -7.42
CA MET A 1 12.69 -17.40 -6.13
C MET A 1 13.68 -17.71 -5.01
N LYS A 2 13.74 -16.90 -3.95
CA LYS A 2 14.60 -17.22 -2.79
C LYS A 2 14.12 -18.51 -2.10
N GLU A 3 15.01 -19.23 -1.42
CA GLU A 3 14.69 -20.51 -0.77
C GLU A 3 13.48 -20.41 0.18
N ASN A 4 13.37 -19.31 0.94
CA ASN A 4 12.27 -19.09 1.89
C ASN A 4 11.07 -18.31 1.32
N GLN A 5 11.04 -18.06 0.01
CA GLN A 5 9.97 -17.29 -0.63
C GLN A 5 8.76 -18.19 -0.91
N LYS A 6 7.65 -17.93 -0.21
CA LYS A 6 6.37 -18.65 -0.36
C LYS A 6 5.40 -17.99 -1.36
N GLN A 7 5.64 -16.72 -1.69
CA GLN A 7 4.72 -15.88 -2.47
C GLN A 7 5.38 -15.38 -3.75
N ILE A 8 4.61 -15.34 -4.83
CA ILE A 8 4.97 -14.69 -6.09
C ILE A 8 4.43 -13.25 -6.01
N TYR A 9 5.33 -12.28 -5.97
CA TYR A 9 4.95 -10.87 -5.88
C TYR A 9 4.66 -10.32 -7.28
N TYR A 10 3.56 -9.59 -7.42
CA TYR A 10 3.21 -8.91 -8.67
C TYR A 10 2.66 -7.52 -8.43
N ILE A 11 2.74 -6.68 -9.47
CA ILE A 11 2.09 -5.37 -9.54
C ILE A 11 1.43 -5.22 -10.91
N THR A 12 0.21 -4.72 -10.90
CA THR A 12 -0.55 -4.35 -12.09
C THR A 12 -0.49 -2.85 -12.31
N GLY A 13 -0.47 -2.41 -13.57
CA GLY A 13 -0.47 -0.99 -13.93
C GLY A 13 -0.62 -0.76 -15.42
N GLU A 14 -0.47 0.48 -15.87
CA GLU A 14 -0.64 0.86 -17.28
C GLU A 14 0.62 0.63 -18.10
N THR A 15 1.78 0.90 -17.51
CA THR A 15 3.06 0.82 -18.22
C THR A 15 4.12 0.20 -17.33
N LYS A 16 5.13 -0.39 -17.97
CA LYS A 16 6.29 -0.98 -17.27
C LYS A 16 7.00 0.07 -16.41
N ASP A 17 7.17 1.28 -16.94
CA ASP A 17 7.87 2.36 -16.23
C ASP A 17 7.09 2.82 -14.99
N GLN A 18 5.75 2.90 -15.07
CA GLN A 18 4.92 3.26 -13.91
C GLN A 18 5.07 2.24 -12.78
N VAL A 19 4.96 0.94 -13.09
CA VAL A 19 5.04 -0.10 -12.05
C VAL A 19 6.47 -0.33 -11.57
N ALA A 20 7.47 -0.10 -12.42
CA ALA A 20 8.87 -0.19 -12.03
C ALA A 20 9.28 0.91 -11.04
N ASN A 21 8.72 2.10 -11.16
CA ASN A 21 8.96 3.25 -10.28
C ASN A 21 7.92 3.40 -9.16
N SER A 22 7.06 2.39 -8.96
CA SER A 22 6.03 2.44 -7.92
C SER A 22 6.62 2.31 -6.53
N SER A 23 6.08 3.07 -5.57
CA SER A 23 6.46 2.97 -4.16
C SER A 23 6.22 1.57 -3.57
N PHE A 24 5.26 0.83 -4.12
CA PHE A 24 4.94 -0.54 -3.67
C PHE A 24 6.05 -1.56 -3.94
N VAL A 25 6.97 -1.28 -4.87
CA VAL A 25 8.06 -2.21 -5.21
C VAL A 25 9.38 -1.86 -4.54
N GLU A 26 9.48 -0.71 -3.86
CA GLU A 26 10.72 -0.20 -3.28
C GLU A 26 11.39 -1.22 -2.33
N ARG A 27 10.71 -1.62 -1.25
CA ARG A 27 11.33 -2.54 -0.28
C ARG A 27 11.43 -3.96 -0.81
N VAL A 28 10.49 -4.37 -1.67
CA VAL A 28 10.51 -5.69 -2.31
C VAL A 28 11.79 -5.86 -3.13
N LYS A 29 12.13 -4.86 -3.95
CA LYS A 29 13.39 -4.79 -4.69
C LYS A 29 14.61 -4.67 -3.79
N LYS A 30 14.56 -3.80 -2.77
CA LYS A 30 15.68 -3.61 -1.83
C LYS A 30 16.04 -4.90 -1.10
N ARG A 31 15.05 -5.74 -0.80
CA ARG A 31 15.25 -7.07 -0.23
C ARG A 31 15.62 -8.13 -1.26
N GLY A 32 15.80 -7.78 -2.54
CA GLY A 32 16.19 -8.71 -3.60
C GLY A 32 15.11 -9.72 -3.97
N PHE A 33 13.84 -9.38 -3.78
CA PHE A 33 12.73 -10.15 -4.31
C PHE A 33 12.36 -9.65 -5.71
N GLU A 34 12.04 -10.60 -6.59
CA GLU A 34 11.52 -10.31 -7.91
C GLU A 34 10.02 -9.96 -7.84
N VAL A 35 9.59 -9.02 -8.68
CA VAL A 35 8.19 -8.62 -8.82
C VAL A 35 7.79 -8.71 -10.28
N ILE A 36 6.71 -9.44 -10.57
CA ILE A 36 6.15 -9.55 -11.92
C ILE A 36 5.39 -8.25 -12.26
N TYR A 37 5.67 -7.69 -13.42
CA TYR A 37 4.99 -6.52 -13.95
C TYR A 37 3.92 -6.93 -14.94
N MET A 38 2.69 -6.56 -14.61
CA MET A 38 1.49 -6.89 -15.37
C MET A 38 0.91 -5.59 -15.90
N THR A 39 1.13 -5.33 -17.19
CA THR A 39 0.89 -4.02 -17.81
C THR A 39 -0.28 -4.04 -18.77
N GLU A 40 -0.94 -5.17 -18.94
CA GLU A 40 -2.11 -5.30 -19.80
C GLU A 40 -3.39 -5.26 -18.96
N PRO A 41 -4.47 -4.59 -19.43
CA PRO A 41 -5.73 -4.56 -18.69
C PRO A 41 -6.32 -5.94 -18.39
N ILE A 42 -6.04 -6.94 -19.24
CA ILE A 42 -6.49 -8.32 -19.06
C ILE A 42 -5.81 -9.00 -17.86
N ASP A 43 -4.61 -8.57 -17.48
CA ASP A 43 -3.84 -9.18 -16.38
C ASP A 43 -4.57 -9.11 -15.05
N GLU A 44 -5.30 -8.02 -14.81
CA GLU A 44 -6.14 -7.83 -13.62
C GLU A 44 -7.23 -8.91 -13.48
N TYR A 45 -7.74 -9.43 -14.61
CA TYR A 45 -8.68 -10.55 -14.61
C TYR A 45 -7.96 -11.89 -14.46
N VAL A 46 -6.78 -12.04 -15.04
CA VAL A 46 -5.96 -13.26 -14.93
C VAL A 46 -5.60 -13.53 -13.47
N VAL A 47 -5.03 -12.55 -12.76
CA VAL A 47 -4.60 -12.73 -11.36
C VAL A 47 -5.73 -12.86 -10.36
N GLN A 48 -6.96 -12.50 -10.73
CA GLN A 48 -8.12 -12.80 -9.91
C GLN A 48 -8.45 -14.30 -9.90
N GLN A 49 -8.17 -14.99 -11.00
CA GLN A 49 -8.38 -16.43 -11.14
C GLN A 49 -7.14 -17.23 -10.74
N LEU A 50 -5.95 -16.72 -11.08
CA LEU A 50 -4.66 -17.34 -10.78
C LEU A 50 -4.23 -17.04 -9.34
N LYS A 51 -4.82 -17.75 -8.37
CA LYS A 51 -4.53 -17.57 -6.94
C LYS A 51 -3.21 -18.22 -6.53
N ASP A 52 -2.87 -19.34 -7.16
CA ASP A 52 -1.64 -20.08 -6.94
C ASP A 52 -1.04 -20.58 -8.25
N TYR A 53 0.27 -20.79 -8.22
CA TYR A 53 1.02 -21.43 -9.29
C TYR A 53 2.14 -22.25 -8.66
N ASP A 54 2.19 -23.54 -8.98
CA ASP A 54 3.21 -24.47 -8.47
C ASP A 54 3.35 -24.44 -6.93
N GLY A 55 2.20 -24.42 -6.23
CA GLY A 55 2.14 -24.37 -4.77
C GLY A 55 2.57 -23.04 -4.14
N LYS A 56 2.76 -21.98 -4.94
CA LYS A 56 3.06 -20.62 -4.48
C LYS A 56 1.88 -19.71 -4.71
N THR A 57 1.50 -18.94 -3.69
CA THR A 57 0.40 -17.98 -3.81
C THR A 57 0.86 -16.70 -4.50
N LEU A 58 -0.01 -16.11 -5.31
CA LEU A 58 0.24 -14.81 -5.95
C LEU A 58 -0.23 -13.68 -5.02
N VAL A 59 0.64 -12.71 -4.77
CA VAL A 59 0.36 -11.57 -3.88
C VAL A 59 0.64 -10.26 -4.60
N SER A 60 -0.38 -9.42 -4.66
CA SER A 60 -0.23 -8.05 -5.16
C SER A 60 0.50 -7.18 -4.13
N VAL A 61 1.57 -6.51 -4.54
CA VAL A 61 2.28 -5.55 -3.68
C VAL A 61 1.51 -4.26 -3.44
N THR A 62 0.38 -4.05 -4.13
CA THR A 62 -0.50 -2.87 -3.94
C THR A 62 -1.65 -3.14 -2.97
N LYS A 63 -1.82 -4.39 -2.53
CA LYS A 63 -2.85 -4.79 -1.57
C LYS A 63 -2.33 -4.87 -0.15
N GLU A 64 -3.25 -4.79 0.79
CA GLU A 64 -3.01 -5.08 2.20
C GLU A 64 -2.52 -6.52 2.40
N GLY A 65 -1.73 -6.74 3.44
CA GLY A 65 -1.25 -8.08 3.79
C GLY A 65 0.02 -8.50 3.06
N LEU A 66 0.76 -7.53 2.49
CA LEU A 66 2.08 -7.79 1.95
C LEU A 66 3.03 -8.17 3.09
N GLU A 67 3.38 -9.46 3.15
CA GLU A 67 4.36 -9.98 4.08
C GLU A 67 5.70 -10.11 3.36
N LEU A 68 6.66 -9.34 3.81
CA LEU A 68 8.06 -9.49 3.43
C LEU A 68 8.78 -10.24 4.56
N PRO A 69 9.61 -11.26 4.25
CA PRO A 69 10.42 -11.92 5.26
C PRO A 69 11.25 -10.89 6.03
N GLU A 70 11.02 -10.80 7.34
CA GLU A 70 11.70 -9.90 8.28
C GLU A 70 12.51 -10.74 9.27
N ASP A 71 13.70 -10.26 9.62
CA ASP A 71 14.44 -10.80 10.77
C ASP A 71 13.88 -10.27 12.10
N GLU A 72 14.39 -10.80 13.22
CA GLU A 72 13.90 -10.44 14.56
C GLU A 72 14.19 -8.98 14.93
N GLU A 73 15.27 -8.38 14.41
CA GLU A 73 15.62 -6.98 14.66
C GLU A 73 14.68 -6.04 13.89
N GLU A 74 14.40 -6.35 12.62
CA GLU A 74 13.44 -5.63 11.79
C GLU A 74 12.03 -5.70 12.37
N LYS A 75 11.60 -6.88 12.85
CA LYS A 75 10.31 -7.03 13.54
C LYS A 75 10.24 -6.16 14.79
N LYS A 76 11.30 -6.20 15.62
CA LYS A 76 11.37 -5.40 16.84
C LYS A 76 11.29 -3.90 16.53
N LYS A 77 12.09 -3.42 15.58
CA LYS A 77 12.05 -2.02 15.10
C LYS A 77 10.66 -1.63 14.64
N ARG A 78 9.98 -2.49 13.87
CA ARG A 78 8.63 -2.21 13.37
C ARG A 78 7.60 -2.09 14.50
N GLU A 79 7.68 -2.93 15.54
CA GLU A 79 6.79 -2.80 16.70
C GLU A 79 7.08 -1.52 17.50
N GLU A 80 8.36 -1.13 17.64
CA GLU A 80 8.75 0.15 18.24
C GLU A 80 8.24 1.35 17.43
N ASP A 81 8.36 1.31 16.09
CA ASP A 81 7.86 2.35 15.18
C ASP A 81 6.34 2.47 15.25
N LYS A 82 5.61 1.34 15.33
CA LYS A 82 4.14 1.38 15.51
C LYS A 82 3.74 2.15 16.77
N VAL A 83 4.44 1.94 17.88
CA VAL A 83 4.19 2.68 19.13
C VAL A 83 4.59 4.15 18.97
N LYS A 84 5.78 4.41 18.42
CA LYS A 84 6.32 5.76 18.22
C LYS A 84 5.41 6.64 17.34
N PHE A 85 4.81 6.07 16.30
CA PHE A 85 3.97 6.78 15.34
C PHE A 85 2.46 6.59 15.59
N GLU A 86 2.05 5.97 16.70
CA GLU A 86 0.63 5.69 17.00
C GLU A 86 -0.20 6.98 17.05
N ASN A 87 0.30 8.01 17.74
CA ASN A 87 -0.37 9.31 17.85
C ASN A 87 -0.52 9.98 16.48
N LEU A 88 0.53 9.99 15.66
CA LEU A 88 0.48 10.53 14.31
C LEU A 88 -0.57 9.78 13.45
N CYS A 89 -0.59 8.45 13.50
CA CYS A 89 -1.58 7.65 12.77
C CYS A 89 -3.01 8.03 13.16
N LYS A 90 -3.29 8.23 14.46
CA LYS A 90 -4.61 8.68 14.94
C LYS A 90 -4.95 10.08 14.42
N VAL A 91 -4.04 11.04 14.55
CA VAL A 91 -4.23 12.41 14.04
C VAL A 91 -4.50 12.42 12.54
N MET A 92 -3.72 11.69 11.75
CA MET A 92 -3.93 11.57 10.31
C MET A 92 -5.28 10.89 9.99
N LYS A 93 -5.68 9.87 10.75
CA LYS A 93 -6.97 9.20 10.55
C LYS A 93 -8.16 10.12 10.86
N ASP A 94 -8.03 10.98 11.86
CA ASP A 94 -9.05 11.97 12.22
C ASP A 94 -9.16 13.07 11.16
N ILE A 95 -8.02 13.55 10.64
CA ILE A 95 -7.98 14.55 9.56
C ILE A 95 -8.58 14.00 8.26
N LEU A 96 -8.21 12.77 7.91
CA LEU A 96 -8.65 12.13 6.67
C LEU A 96 -10.06 11.54 6.78
N ASP A 97 -10.57 11.33 8.00
CA ASP A 97 -11.92 10.83 8.31
C ASP A 97 -12.40 9.74 7.34
N LYS A 98 -13.37 10.04 6.46
CA LYS A 98 -13.97 9.10 5.51
C LYS A 98 -13.12 8.81 4.27
N LYS A 99 -12.00 9.52 4.07
CA LYS A 99 -11.12 9.33 2.91
C LYS A 99 -10.30 8.03 3.00
N VAL A 100 -9.96 7.60 4.22
CA VAL A 100 -9.20 6.37 4.48
C VAL A 100 -9.81 5.61 5.66
N GLU A 101 -9.80 4.29 5.57
CA GLU A 101 -10.29 3.41 6.63
C GLU A 101 -9.35 3.38 7.83
N LYS A 102 -8.03 3.35 7.58
CA LYS A 102 -6.98 3.33 8.61
C LYS A 102 -5.69 3.98 8.11
N VAL A 103 -4.90 4.43 9.07
CA VAL A 103 -3.52 4.90 8.87
C VAL A 103 -2.60 3.99 9.69
N ILE A 104 -1.58 3.41 9.06
CA ILE A 104 -0.65 2.47 9.70
C ILE A 104 0.79 2.71 9.27
N VAL A 105 1.74 2.25 10.08
CA VAL A 105 3.16 2.22 9.71
C VAL A 105 3.38 1.15 8.64
N SER A 106 4.07 1.53 7.56
CA SER A 106 4.36 0.67 6.42
C SER A 106 5.62 -0.16 6.64
N ASN A 107 5.60 -1.38 6.11
CA ASN A 107 6.78 -2.22 5.95
C ASN A 107 7.21 -2.36 4.49
N ARG A 108 6.62 -1.62 3.52
CA ARG A 108 6.91 -1.79 2.09
C ARG A 108 7.63 -0.61 1.43
N LEU A 109 7.63 0.55 2.10
CA LEU A 109 8.24 1.79 1.62
C LEU A 109 9.73 1.87 1.97
N VAL A 110 10.49 2.63 1.19
CA VAL A 110 11.91 2.95 1.43
C VAL A 110 12.11 4.45 1.30
N ASP A 111 11.87 4.99 0.10
CA ASP A 111 12.16 6.38 -0.24
C ASP A 111 10.88 7.23 -0.21
N SER A 112 9.72 6.62 -0.45
CA SER A 112 8.44 7.32 -0.41
C SER A 112 7.96 7.60 1.02
N PRO A 113 7.37 8.77 1.32
CA PRO A 113 6.87 9.10 2.66
C PRO A 113 5.60 8.33 3.04
N CYS A 114 4.74 8.04 2.07
CA CYS A 114 3.50 7.31 2.28
C CYS A 114 2.97 6.69 0.97
N CYS A 115 2.00 5.79 1.08
CA CYS A 115 1.25 5.25 -0.06
C CYS A 115 -0.18 4.88 0.33
N ILE A 116 -1.09 4.84 -0.65
CA ILE A 116 -2.47 4.37 -0.46
C ILE A 116 -2.58 2.91 -0.90
N VAL A 117 -2.82 2.02 0.06
CA VAL A 117 -3.01 0.59 -0.15
C VAL A 117 -4.50 0.27 -0.22
N THR A 118 -4.88 -0.63 -1.13
CA THR A 118 -6.24 -1.18 -1.18
C THR A 118 -6.36 -2.37 -0.23
N SER A 119 -7.52 -2.53 0.42
CA SER A 119 -7.81 -3.73 1.22
C SER A 119 -7.57 -5.02 0.44
N GLN A 120 -7.34 -6.13 1.16
CA GLN A 120 -7.11 -7.44 0.55
C GLN A 120 -8.25 -7.84 -0.42
N TYR A 121 -9.49 -7.55 0.00
CA TYR A 121 -10.70 -7.79 -0.78
C TYR A 121 -11.12 -6.54 -1.56
N GLY A 122 -11.81 -6.76 -2.68
CA GLY A 122 -12.24 -5.69 -3.59
C GLY A 122 -11.22 -5.38 -4.68
N TRP A 123 -11.52 -4.32 -5.43
CA TRP A 123 -10.72 -3.88 -6.57
C TRP A 123 -9.42 -3.20 -6.17
N THR A 124 -8.36 -3.49 -6.92
CA THR A 124 -7.14 -2.69 -6.93
C THR A 124 -7.43 -1.31 -7.53
N ALA A 125 -6.51 -0.36 -7.33
CA ALA A 125 -6.62 0.96 -7.99
C ALA A 125 -6.63 0.84 -9.52
N ASN A 126 -5.85 -0.08 -10.09
CA ASN A 126 -5.80 -0.29 -11.53
C ASN A 126 -7.10 -0.96 -12.05
N MET A 127 -7.66 -1.94 -11.33
CA MET A 127 -8.96 -2.52 -11.66
C MET A 127 -10.08 -1.47 -11.56
N GLU A 128 -10.07 -0.61 -10.53
CA GLU A 128 -11.03 0.49 -10.41
C GLU A 128 -10.97 1.43 -11.64
N ARG A 129 -9.77 1.75 -12.12
CA ARG A 129 -9.56 2.56 -13.33
C ARG A 129 -10.11 1.86 -14.58
N ILE A 130 -9.75 0.60 -14.81
CA ILE A 130 -10.24 -0.20 -15.95
C ILE A 130 -11.76 -0.25 -15.95
N MET A 131 -12.36 -0.53 -14.79
CA MET A 131 -13.79 -0.65 -14.62
C MET A 131 -14.55 0.68 -14.76
N LYS A 132 -13.91 1.82 -14.48
CA LYS A 132 -14.49 3.15 -14.75
C LYS A 132 -14.41 3.56 -16.22
N ALA A 133 -13.44 3.02 -16.97
CA ALA A 133 -13.28 3.29 -18.40
C ALA A 133 -14.24 2.48 -19.30
N GLN A 134 -14.89 1.44 -18.76
CA GLN A 134 -15.83 0.61 -19.52
C GLN A 134 -17.19 1.31 -19.73
N ALA A 135 -17.51 1.62 -20.99
CA ALA A 135 -18.70 2.40 -21.35
C ALA A 135 -20.05 1.68 -21.11
N LEU A 136 -20.10 0.35 -21.16
CA LEU A 136 -21.34 -0.44 -21.06
C LEU A 136 -21.59 -1.00 -19.65
N ARG A 137 -20.85 -0.53 -18.65
CA ARG A 137 -20.89 -1.12 -17.32
C ARG A 137 -22.03 -0.58 -16.47
N ASP A 138 -22.71 -1.48 -15.75
CA ASP A 138 -23.66 -1.11 -14.71
C ASP A 138 -22.94 -0.48 -13.49
N THR A 139 -23.24 0.79 -13.23
CA THR A 139 -22.69 1.58 -12.13
C THR A 139 -23.12 1.08 -10.74
N SER A 140 -24.19 0.28 -10.65
CA SER A 140 -24.69 -0.30 -9.39
C SER A 140 -23.65 -1.21 -8.69
N THR A 141 -22.75 -1.81 -9.48
CA THR A 141 -21.71 -2.73 -9.00
C THR A 141 -20.52 -2.04 -8.31
N MET A 142 -20.38 -0.71 -8.42
CA MET A 142 -19.24 0.02 -7.82
C MET A 142 -19.25 -0.02 -6.29
N GLY A 143 -20.42 0.05 -5.65
CA GLY A 143 -20.52 0.17 -4.19
C GLY A 143 -19.97 -1.05 -3.44
N TYR A 144 -20.20 -2.25 -3.97
CA TYR A 144 -19.78 -3.50 -3.33
C TYR A 144 -18.31 -3.87 -3.60
N MET A 145 -17.74 -3.36 -4.70
CA MET A 145 -16.39 -3.71 -5.14
C MET A 145 -15.35 -2.63 -4.82
N ALA A 146 -15.79 -1.44 -4.37
CA ALA A 146 -14.92 -0.38 -3.90
C ALA A 146 -14.14 -0.86 -2.67
N ALA A 147 -12.85 -1.14 -2.87
CA ALA A 147 -11.97 -1.51 -1.78
C ALA A 147 -11.78 -0.33 -0.82
N LYS A 148 -11.73 -0.65 0.47
CA LYS A 148 -11.34 0.32 1.48
C LYS A 148 -9.88 0.71 1.25
N LYS A 149 -9.58 2.00 1.47
CA LYS A 149 -8.25 2.57 1.29
C LYS A 149 -7.55 2.70 2.64
N HIS A 150 -6.28 2.35 2.68
CA HIS A 150 -5.43 2.44 3.86
C HIS A 150 -4.25 3.34 3.54
N LEU A 151 -3.95 4.29 4.41
CA LEU A 151 -2.74 5.09 4.30
C LEU A 151 -1.63 4.37 5.05
N GLU A 152 -0.57 4.04 4.33
CA GLU A 152 0.65 3.49 4.89
C GLU A 152 1.73 4.58 4.93
N ILE A 153 2.33 4.83 6.10
CA ILE A 153 3.37 5.85 6.30
C ILE A 153 4.75 5.23 6.49
N ASN A 154 5.79 5.88 5.99
CA ASN A 154 7.18 5.44 6.11
C ASN A 154 7.83 6.04 7.37
N PRO A 155 8.13 5.25 8.41
CA PRO A 155 8.68 5.76 9.67
C PRO A 155 10.12 6.31 9.52
N ASP A 156 10.83 5.89 8.48
CA ASP A 156 12.22 6.31 8.21
C ASP A 156 12.28 7.63 7.41
N HIS A 157 11.15 8.15 6.93
CA HIS A 157 11.12 9.36 6.11
C HIS A 157 11.08 10.64 6.95
N SER A 158 11.96 11.60 6.64
CA SER A 158 12.13 12.85 7.39
C SER A 158 10.84 13.68 7.54
N ILE A 159 10.03 13.76 6.48
CA ILE A 159 8.71 14.41 6.52
C ILE A 159 7.78 13.75 7.55
N VAL A 160 7.77 12.41 7.62
CA VAL A 160 6.89 11.67 8.53
C VAL A 160 7.33 11.86 9.98
N GLU A 161 8.64 11.86 10.24
CA GLU A 161 9.18 12.20 11.56
C GLU A 161 8.85 13.65 11.96
N THR A 162 8.94 14.60 11.03
CA THR A 162 8.58 16.01 11.28
C THR A 162 7.09 16.15 11.59
N LEU A 163 6.22 15.46 10.84
CA LEU A 163 4.78 15.42 11.09
C LEU A 163 4.49 14.84 12.49
N ARG A 164 5.19 13.77 12.88
CA ARG A 164 5.06 13.17 14.22
C ARG A 164 5.39 14.18 15.33
N GLN A 165 6.53 14.84 15.22
CA GLN A 165 6.96 15.84 16.21
C GLN A 165 5.97 16.99 16.34
N LYS A 166 5.44 17.48 15.20
CA LYS A 166 4.41 18.53 15.21
C LYS A 166 3.08 18.06 15.80
N ALA A 167 2.64 16.85 15.46
CA ALA A 167 1.40 16.27 15.99
C ALA A 167 1.48 16.03 17.52
N ASP A 168 2.66 15.68 18.04
CA ASP A 168 2.89 15.55 19.48
C ASP A 168 2.91 16.89 20.21
N ALA A 169 3.42 17.95 19.57
CA ALA A 169 3.43 19.30 20.13
C ALA A 169 2.03 19.94 20.11
N ASP A 170 1.32 19.86 18.98
CA ASP A 170 -0.06 20.31 18.82
C ASP A 170 -0.81 19.47 17.78
N LYS A 171 -1.72 18.62 18.25
CA LYS A 171 -2.59 17.81 17.39
C LYS A 171 -3.54 18.63 16.50
N ASN A 172 -3.72 19.92 16.78
CA ASN A 172 -4.55 20.83 16.02
C ASN A 172 -3.76 21.76 15.09
N ASP A 173 -2.44 21.59 14.99
CA ASP A 173 -1.58 22.40 14.13
C ASP A 173 -2.13 22.44 12.70
N LYS A 174 -2.40 23.66 12.23
CA LYS A 174 -3.01 23.88 10.91
C LYS A 174 -2.10 23.41 9.78
N ALA A 175 -0.78 23.59 9.91
CA ALA A 175 0.16 23.16 8.89
C ALA A 175 0.23 21.63 8.80
N VAL A 176 0.07 20.91 9.93
CA VAL A 176 -0.09 19.45 9.92
C VAL A 176 -1.36 19.06 9.19
N LYS A 177 -2.50 19.70 9.48
CA LYS A 177 -3.78 19.42 8.80
C LYS A 177 -3.73 19.67 7.30
N ASP A 178 -3.12 20.78 6.89
CA ASP A 178 -2.97 21.14 5.49
C ASP A 178 -2.02 20.18 4.77
N LEU A 179 -0.88 19.83 5.39
CA LEU A 179 0.11 18.90 4.82
C LEU A 179 -0.41 17.47 4.71
N VAL A 180 -1.27 17.03 5.63
CA VAL A 180 -1.91 15.69 5.55
C VAL A 180 -2.96 15.62 4.44
N ASN A 181 -3.54 16.75 4.01
CA ASN A 181 -4.55 16.80 2.95
C ASN A 181 -3.99 17.02 1.54
N LEU A 182 -2.71 17.38 1.41
CA LEU A 182 -1.98 17.52 0.15
C LEU A 182 -1.82 16.15 -0.55
#